data_AF-A0A6N2N605-F1
#
_entry.id   AF-A0A6N2N605-F1
#
_cell.length_a   1.000
_cell.length_b   1.000
_cell.length_c   1.000
_cell.angle_alpha   90.00
_cell.angle_beta   90.00
_cell.angle_gamma   90.00
#
_symmetry.space_group_name_H-M   'P 1'
#
loop_
_entity.id
_entity.type
_entity.pdbx_description
1 polymer ?
#
loop_
_entity_poly.entity_id
_entity_poly.type
_entity_poly.pdbx_seq_one_letter_code
_entity_poly.pdbx_strand_id
1 'polypeptide(L)'
;MLWMMLSNATMYVYVWHALAGYWGGVKPAATGMEHYDTALAYPVQSPGVIGNQPDVAMDSLSVHGLGLVHPKKVFNFYNELHAYLASCGVDGVKVDVQNIIETLGAGHGGRVSLTRSYNQALEASVARNFPDNGCIACMCHNTDAIYSAKQTAVVRASDDFYPRDPASHTIHISSVAYNTLFLGEFMQPDWDMFHSLHPAAEYHGAARAIGGCAIYVSDKPGNHNFDLLKKLVLPDGSVLRAQLPGRPTLDSLFADPARDGTSLLKIWNVNKCTGVVGVFNCQGAGWCKIEKKTRIHDQTPGTLTGSVCASDVDCIAQVAGAKWNGETVVYAYKSGELVRLPKGASVPVTLKVLEYELFHFCPIDDIASDISFAPIGLLDMFNAGGAMEQVEIHMTSDKAPGHCDGEVSSELATSLGENRPPTATISLRVRGCGRFGAYSSKRPLKCTVGNAGTDFDYDSATGLLTLTLPVPGEEMYRWPVEIQV
;
A
#
# COMPACT_ATOMS: atom_id res chain seq x y z
N MET A 1 20.31 -8.38 11.32
CA MET A 1 20.57 -8.24 9.86
C MET A 1 20.62 -6.75 9.58
N LEU A 2 21.78 -6.21 9.17
CA LEU A 2 21.91 -4.78 8.87
C LEU A 2 21.53 -4.57 7.40
N TRP A 3 20.57 -3.69 7.13
CA TRP A 3 20.30 -3.20 5.78
C TRP A 3 20.99 -1.85 5.65
N MET A 4 22.11 -1.78 4.94
CA MET A 4 22.79 -0.52 4.58
C MET A 4 23.05 -0.53 3.08
N MET A 5 22.49 0.45 2.36
CA MET A 5 23.06 0.88 1.08
C MET A 5 24.00 2.06 1.37
N LEU A 6 25.26 1.93 0.97
CA LEU A 6 26.25 3.01 1.01
C LEU A 6 26.31 3.68 -0.37
N SER A 7 25.54 4.76 -0.53
CA SER A 7 25.83 5.89 -1.42
C SER A 7 24.88 7.03 -1.03
N ASN A 8 25.22 8.28 -1.39
CA ASN A 8 24.62 9.56 -0.94
C ASN A 8 23.09 9.77 -1.18
N ALA A 9 22.27 8.73 -1.17
CA ALA A 9 20.82 8.77 -1.36
C ALA A 9 20.03 7.90 -0.36
N THR A 10 20.68 7.25 0.61
CA THR A 10 19.95 6.54 1.68
C THR A 10 19.50 7.53 2.74
N MET A 11 18.18 7.75 2.81
CA MET A 11 17.60 8.71 3.76
C MET A 11 17.46 8.16 5.17
N TYR A 12 17.26 6.85 5.33
CA TYR A 12 17.06 6.23 6.65
C TYR A 12 17.67 4.82 6.72
N VAL A 13 18.20 4.45 7.90
CA VAL A 13 18.77 3.14 8.20
C VAL A 13 18.02 2.51 9.38
N TYR A 14 17.44 1.33 9.17
CA TYR A 14 16.74 0.57 10.21
C TYR A 14 17.50 -0.73 10.53
N VAL A 15 17.57 -1.09 11.81
CA VAL A 15 18.24 -2.32 12.27
C VAL A 15 17.26 -3.32 12.87
N TRP A 16 17.42 -4.59 12.49
CA TRP A 16 16.62 -5.68 13.03
C TRP A 16 17.19 -6.20 14.37
N HIS A 17 16.33 -6.44 15.35
CA HIS A 17 16.61 -7.27 16.53
C HIS A 17 15.35 -8.02 17.00
N ALA A 18 15.50 -9.06 17.82
CA ALA A 18 14.36 -9.72 18.46
C ALA A 18 13.97 -8.96 19.74
N LEU A 19 12.71 -9.07 20.18
CA LEU A 19 12.21 -8.40 21.38
C LEU A 19 13.07 -8.75 22.61
N ALA A 20 13.34 -10.03 22.86
CA ALA A 20 14.16 -10.45 23.99
C ALA A 20 15.69 -10.33 23.77
N GLY A 21 16.14 -9.64 22.71
CA GLY A 21 17.55 -9.55 22.30
C GLY A 21 17.78 -10.24 20.95
N TYR A 22 18.18 -11.52 20.98
CA TYR A 22 18.24 -12.39 19.80
C TYR A 22 17.23 -13.54 19.93
N TRP A 23 17.23 -14.51 18.99
CA TRP A 23 16.28 -15.64 18.99
C TRP A 23 16.24 -16.43 20.32
N GLY A 24 17.39 -16.61 20.98
CA GLY A 24 17.50 -17.27 22.30
C GLY A 24 17.47 -16.30 23.49
N GLY A 25 17.13 -15.04 23.26
CA GLY A 25 17.25 -13.97 24.24
C GLY A 25 18.69 -13.46 24.41
N VAL A 26 18.99 -12.90 25.59
CA VAL A 26 20.35 -12.48 25.97
C VAL A 26 21.10 -13.58 26.71
N LYS A 27 22.43 -13.58 26.71
CA LYS A 27 23.19 -14.55 27.51
C LYS A 27 23.15 -14.16 29.00
N PRO A 28 22.54 -14.95 29.90
CA PRO A 28 22.49 -14.59 31.31
C PRO A 28 23.87 -14.58 31.96
N ALA A 29 24.11 -13.64 32.88
CA ALA A 29 25.38 -13.48 33.60
C ALA A 29 26.62 -13.35 32.70
N ALA A 30 26.44 -12.90 31.45
CA ALA A 30 27.55 -12.47 30.61
C ALA A 30 28.14 -11.17 31.16
N THR A 31 29.44 -10.96 30.94
CA THR A 31 30.13 -9.72 31.30
C THR A 31 29.42 -8.53 30.67
N GLY A 32 29.05 -7.53 31.49
CA GLY A 32 28.32 -6.33 31.08
C GLY A 32 26.79 -6.47 31.11
N MET A 33 26.25 -7.62 31.54
CA MET A 33 24.80 -7.85 31.68
C MET A 33 24.32 -7.83 33.14
N GLU A 34 25.22 -7.60 34.10
CA GLU A 34 24.98 -7.75 35.53
C GLU A 34 23.87 -6.82 36.04
N HIS A 35 23.71 -5.63 35.46
CA HIS A 35 22.73 -4.61 35.89
C HIS A 35 21.32 -4.81 35.31
N TYR A 36 21.13 -5.79 34.43
CA TYR A 36 19.84 -6.08 33.80
C TYR A 36 19.06 -7.23 34.47
N ASP A 37 19.62 -7.87 35.49
CA ASP A 37 19.00 -8.99 36.23
C ASP A 37 18.52 -10.12 35.29
N THR A 38 19.36 -10.50 34.33
CA THR A 38 19.02 -11.52 33.32
C THR A 38 18.89 -12.92 33.91
N ALA A 39 17.90 -13.70 33.48
CA ALA A 39 17.73 -15.10 33.88
C ALA A 39 17.20 -15.97 32.73
N LEU A 40 17.36 -17.28 32.84
CA LEU A 40 16.66 -18.20 31.93
C LEU A 40 15.17 -18.25 32.29
N ALA A 41 14.32 -18.10 31.28
CA ALA A 41 12.89 -18.30 31.36
C ALA A 41 12.49 -19.37 30.33
N TYR A 42 11.55 -20.24 30.70
CA TYR A 42 11.18 -21.39 29.89
C TYR A 42 9.76 -21.17 29.33
N PRO A 43 9.60 -21.07 27.99
CA PRO A 43 8.31 -20.91 27.34
C PRO A 43 7.28 -21.95 27.78
N VAL A 44 6.08 -21.49 28.11
CA VAL A 44 4.90 -22.34 28.27
C VAL A 44 3.92 -22.03 27.16
N GLN A 45 3.76 -22.98 26.23
CA GLN A 45 2.88 -22.84 25.08
C GLN A 45 1.44 -23.27 25.40
N SER A 46 0.47 -22.58 24.81
CA SER A 46 -0.94 -22.97 24.96
C SER A 46 -1.26 -24.21 24.09
N PRO A 47 -2.22 -25.06 24.49
CA PRO A 47 -2.65 -26.19 23.66
C PRO A 47 -3.12 -25.78 22.25
N GLY A 48 -3.71 -24.58 22.13
CA GLY A 48 -4.15 -24.05 20.84
C GLY A 48 -2.98 -23.71 19.90
N VAL A 49 -1.91 -23.10 20.43
CA VAL A 49 -0.70 -22.80 19.65
C VAL A 49 -0.02 -24.09 19.22
N ILE A 50 0.22 -25.03 20.16
CA ILE A 50 0.83 -26.34 19.88
C ILE A 50 0.02 -27.10 18.81
N GLY A 51 -1.30 -27.08 18.94
CA GLY A 51 -2.20 -27.75 18.01
C GLY A 51 -2.26 -27.09 16.62
N ASN A 52 -1.90 -25.81 16.49
CA ASN A 52 -1.90 -25.11 15.21
C ASN A 52 -0.53 -25.16 14.52
N GLN A 53 0.55 -24.87 15.22
CA GLN A 53 1.90 -24.81 14.66
C GLN A 53 2.90 -25.38 15.67
N PRO A 54 3.22 -26.69 15.60
CA PRO A 54 4.36 -27.25 16.32
C PRO A 54 5.64 -26.66 15.72
N ASP A 55 6.46 -26.04 16.55
CA ASP A 55 7.65 -25.31 16.12
C ASP A 55 8.89 -25.81 16.86
N VAL A 56 9.87 -26.27 16.09
CA VAL A 56 11.16 -26.76 16.59
C VAL A 56 11.91 -25.66 17.34
N ALA A 57 11.78 -24.39 16.93
CA ALA A 57 12.38 -23.28 17.65
C ALA A 57 11.80 -23.16 19.07
N MET A 58 10.49 -23.27 19.20
CA MET A 58 9.80 -23.26 20.50
C MET A 58 10.14 -24.48 21.36
N ASP A 59 10.22 -25.67 20.76
CA ASP A 59 10.64 -26.89 21.47
C ASP A 59 12.06 -26.75 22.03
N SER A 60 12.98 -26.22 21.22
CA SER A 60 14.35 -25.94 21.65
C SER A 60 14.40 -24.94 22.80
N LEU A 61 13.63 -23.84 22.73
CA LEU A 61 13.57 -22.85 23.81
C LEU A 61 12.93 -23.42 25.09
N SER A 62 11.98 -24.35 24.96
CA SER A 62 11.35 -25.01 26.12
C SER A 62 12.33 -25.90 26.89
N VAL A 63 13.33 -26.48 26.20
CA VAL A 63 14.37 -27.32 26.82
C VAL A 63 15.55 -26.48 27.32
N HIS A 64 16.03 -25.54 26.50
CA HIS A 64 17.27 -24.81 26.79
C HIS A 64 17.05 -23.48 27.53
N GLY A 65 15.81 -22.98 27.55
CA GLY A 65 15.47 -21.68 28.10
C GLY A 65 15.79 -20.54 27.14
N LEU A 66 15.07 -19.44 27.33
CA LEU A 66 15.32 -18.14 26.71
C LEU A 66 15.92 -17.21 27.77
N GLY A 67 16.99 -16.50 27.43
CA GLY A 67 17.56 -15.51 28.33
C GLY A 67 16.73 -14.22 28.36
N LEU A 68 16.02 -14.02 29.46
CA LEU A 68 15.08 -12.93 29.64
C LEU A 68 15.70 -11.82 30.50
N VAL A 69 15.58 -10.56 30.04
CA VAL A 69 15.89 -9.39 30.87
C VAL A 69 14.76 -9.17 31.86
N HIS A 70 15.06 -8.88 33.13
CA HIS A 70 14.01 -8.67 34.12
C HIS A 70 13.09 -7.48 33.71
N PRO A 71 11.75 -7.60 33.81
CA PRO A 71 10.82 -6.59 33.28
C PRO A 71 11.01 -5.18 33.89
N LYS A 72 11.56 -5.08 35.11
CA LYS A 72 11.89 -3.77 35.73
C LYS A 72 13.16 -3.12 35.18
N LYS A 73 13.96 -3.85 34.39
CA LYS A 73 15.26 -3.42 33.86
C LYS A 73 15.30 -3.34 32.33
N VAL A 74 14.29 -3.91 31.66
CA VAL A 74 14.24 -4.02 30.20
C VAL A 74 14.26 -2.66 29.47
N PHE A 75 13.72 -1.60 30.08
CA PHE A 75 13.89 -0.24 29.54
C PHE A 75 15.36 0.17 29.45
N ASN A 76 16.17 -0.08 30.48
CA ASN A 76 17.59 0.27 30.44
C ASN A 76 18.32 -0.52 29.34
N PHE A 77 18.01 -1.81 29.21
CA PHE A 77 18.56 -2.65 28.16
C PHE A 77 18.25 -2.10 26.76
N TYR A 78 16.97 -1.82 26.45
CA TYR A 78 16.63 -1.23 25.16
C TYR A 78 17.24 0.15 24.98
N ASN A 79 17.20 1.00 26.01
CA ASN A 79 17.69 2.36 25.90
C ASN A 79 19.20 2.41 25.64
N GLU A 80 19.98 1.53 26.26
CA GLU A 80 21.43 1.43 26.00
C GLU A 80 21.69 0.88 24.59
N LEU A 81 20.94 -0.14 24.15
CA LEU A 81 21.03 -0.68 22.79
C LEU A 81 20.67 0.37 21.72
N HIS A 82 19.52 1.04 21.88
CA HIS A 82 19.02 2.02 20.92
C HIS A 82 19.83 3.31 20.93
N ALA A 83 20.35 3.76 22.09
CA ALA A 83 21.29 4.88 22.15
C ALA A 83 22.58 4.56 21.39
N TYR A 84 23.10 3.33 21.53
CA TYR A 84 24.26 2.88 20.74
C TYR A 84 23.95 2.88 19.24
N LEU A 85 22.84 2.29 18.82
CA LEU A 85 22.42 2.30 17.41
C LEU A 85 22.26 3.72 16.86
N ALA A 86 21.58 4.60 17.59
CA ALA A 86 21.42 6.00 17.21
C ALA A 86 22.78 6.72 17.10
N SER A 87 23.73 6.44 18.01
CA SER A 87 25.09 6.99 17.91
C SER A 87 25.87 6.51 16.67
N CYS A 88 25.43 5.41 16.05
CA CYS A 88 25.97 4.88 14.79
C CYS A 88 25.22 5.41 13.55
N GLY A 89 24.24 6.32 13.72
CA GLY A 89 23.43 6.88 12.63
C GLY A 89 22.28 5.97 12.18
N VAL A 90 21.77 5.11 13.06
CA VAL A 90 20.53 4.33 12.82
C VAL A 90 19.31 5.18 13.18
N ASP A 91 18.31 5.17 12.32
CA ASP A 91 17.10 5.99 12.43
C ASP A 91 15.91 5.24 13.05
N GLY A 92 15.99 3.91 13.12
CA GLY A 92 14.93 3.11 13.69
C GLY A 92 15.25 1.62 13.76
N VAL A 93 14.26 0.85 14.22
CA VAL A 93 14.39 -0.61 14.41
C VAL A 93 13.24 -1.39 13.82
N LYS A 94 13.52 -2.62 13.37
CA LYS A 94 12.51 -3.65 13.12
C LYS A 94 12.62 -4.69 14.24
N VAL A 95 11.59 -4.79 15.08
CA VAL A 95 11.62 -5.63 16.28
C VAL A 95 10.75 -6.86 16.08
N ASP A 96 11.40 -8.02 16.13
CA ASP A 96 10.82 -9.30 15.74
C ASP A 96 10.62 -10.24 16.93
N VAL A 97 10.03 -11.41 16.66
CA VAL A 97 9.82 -12.47 17.66
C VAL A 97 9.01 -11.97 18.87
N GLN A 98 8.12 -10.99 18.70
CA GLN A 98 7.46 -10.35 19.84
C GLN A 98 6.50 -11.28 20.58
N ASN A 99 5.83 -12.18 19.86
CA ASN A 99 4.88 -13.14 20.42
C ASN A 99 5.51 -14.09 21.44
N ILE A 100 6.84 -14.28 21.45
CA ILE A 100 7.50 -15.16 22.43
C ILE A 100 7.20 -14.74 23.87
N ILE A 101 7.04 -13.44 24.11
CA ILE A 101 6.87 -12.89 25.46
C ILE A 101 5.59 -13.40 26.14
N GLU A 102 4.57 -13.75 25.35
CA GLU A 102 3.31 -14.33 25.83
C GLU A 102 3.57 -15.64 26.62
N THR A 103 4.58 -16.39 26.22
CA THR A 103 4.91 -17.71 26.80
C THR A 103 5.78 -17.64 28.04
N LEU A 104 6.27 -16.46 28.42
CA LEU A 104 7.32 -16.27 29.44
C LEU A 104 6.81 -15.61 30.73
N GLY A 105 5.49 -15.50 30.90
CA GLY A 105 4.88 -14.75 32.01
C GLY A 105 5.05 -15.36 33.41
N ALA A 106 5.53 -16.60 33.52
CA ALA A 106 5.73 -17.28 34.81
C ALA A 106 6.73 -16.52 35.68
N GLY A 107 6.37 -16.24 36.94
CA GLY A 107 7.21 -15.45 37.85
C GLY A 107 7.18 -13.93 37.62
N HIS A 108 6.47 -13.43 36.60
CA HIS A 108 6.46 -12.01 36.22
C HIS A 108 5.07 -11.36 36.21
N GLY A 109 4.13 -11.92 36.98
CA GLY A 109 2.75 -11.44 37.06
C GLY A 109 1.85 -11.92 35.91
N GLY A 110 2.32 -12.91 35.13
CA GLY A 110 1.59 -13.48 34.00
C GLY A 110 1.86 -12.76 32.68
N ARG A 111 1.39 -13.37 31.58
CA ARG A 111 1.64 -12.90 30.20
C ARG A 111 1.29 -11.44 29.98
N VAL A 112 0.12 -11.00 30.45
CA VAL A 112 -0.36 -9.62 30.28
C VAL A 112 0.58 -8.60 30.93
N SER A 113 1.04 -8.88 32.15
CA SER A 113 1.94 -7.98 32.89
C SER A 113 3.31 -7.89 32.23
N LEU A 114 3.85 -9.03 31.80
CA LEU A 114 5.16 -9.10 31.14
C LEU A 114 5.13 -8.42 29.77
N THR A 115 4.16 -8.74 28.91
CA THR A 115 3.99 -8.14 27.58
C THR A 115 3.86 -6.62 27.69
N ARG A 116 3.04 -6.12 28.62
CA ARG A 116 2.89 -4.68 28.84
C ARG A 116 4.20 -4.01 29.24
N SER A 117 4.97 -4.63 30.13
CA SER A 117 6.25 -4.09 30.57
C SER A 117 7.25 -4.01 29.42
N TYR A 118 7.33 -5.06 28.59
CA TYR A 118 8.22 -5.11 27.43
C TYR A 118 7.82 -4.12 26.34
N ASN A 119 6.54 -4.01 25.99
CA ASN A 119 6.07 -3.05 24.99
C ASN A 119 6.30 -1.60 25.44
N GLN A 120 5.94 -1.27 26.69
CA GLN A 120 6.14 0.10 27.19
C GLN A 120 7.62 0.49 27.25
N ALA A 121 8.49 -0.45 27.64
CA ALA A 121 9.93 -0.23 27.64
C ALA A 121 10.49 -0.07 26.22
N LEU A 122 10.02 -0.88 25.27
CA LEU A 122 10.42 -0.78 23.86
C LEU A 122 10.01 0.59 23.29
N GLU A 123 8.75 0.97 23.43
CA GLU A 123 8.22 2.25 22.93
C GLU A 123 8.94 3.44 23.57
N ALA A 124 9.15 3.42 24.89
CA ALA A 124 9.87 4.49 25.58
C ALA A 124 11.32 4.61 25.11
N SER A 125 11.98 3.50 24.79
CA SER A 125 13.34 3.50 24.25
C SER A 125 13.39 4.03 22.83
N VAL A 126 12.46 3.59 21.96
CA VAL A 126 12.33 4.08 20.58
C VAL A 126 12.09 5.58 20.57
N ALA A 127 11.09 6.06 21.32
CA ALA A 127 10.74 7.47 21.39
C ALA A 127 11.88 8.36 21.92
N ARG A 128 12.79 7.80 22.73
CA ARG A 128 13.93 8.53 23.28
C ARG A 128 15.10 8.62 22.31
N ASN A 129 15.32 7.60 21.48
CA ASN A 129 16.55 7.46 20.70
C ASN A 129 16.36 7.69 19.19
N PHE A 130 15.13 7.58 18.69
CA PHE A 130 14.79 7.73 17.27
C PHE A 130 13.77 8.86 17.10
N PRO A 131 14.18 10.04 16.56
CA PRO A 131 13.33 11.23 16.47
C PRO A 131 11.98 11.02 15.78
N ASP A 132 11.95 10.18 14.74
CA ASP A 132 10.74 9.87 13.97
C ASP A 132 9.93 8.69 14.53
N ASN A 133 10.25 8.24 15.75
CA ASN A 133 9.64 7.07 16.38
C ASN A 133 9.73 5.81 15.50
N GLY A 134 10.89 5.62 14.86
CA GLY A 134 11.14 4.58 13.86
C GLY A 134 11.10 3.17 14.45
N CYS A 135 9.93 2.51 14.38
CA CYS A 135 9.77 1.12 14.82
C CYS A 135 8.80 0.35 13.91
N ILE A 136 9.24 -0.82 13.44
CA ILE A 136 8.40 -1.81 12.75
C ILE A 136 8.25 -3.01 13.67
N ALA A 137 7.04 -3.27 14.14
CA ALA A 137 6.73 -4.44 14.95
C ALA A 137 6.43 -5.67 14.08
N CYS A 138 7.04 -6.79 14.44
CA CYS A 138 6.90 -8.05 13.73
C CYS A 138 6.62 -9.20 14.69
N MET A 139 5.87 -10.20 14.23
CA MET A 139 5.38 -11.31 15.06
C MET A 139 4.69 -10.80 16.32
N CYS A 140 3.84 -9.78 16.19
CA CYS A 140 3.28 -9.01 17.33
C CYS A 140 1.75 -9.09 17.43
N HIS A 141 1.13 -10.10 16.82
CA HIS A 141 -0.34 -10.20 16.66
C HIS A 141 -1.06 -10.82 17.87
N ASN A 142 -0.35 -11.23 18.92
CA ASN A 142 -1.01 -11.65 20.13
C ASN A 142 -1.82 -10.49 20.74
N THR A 143 -2.94 -10.81 21.38
CA THR A 143 -3.86 -9.79 21.91
C THR A 143 -3.21 -8.91 22.97
N ASP A 144 -2.35 -9.46 23.82
CA ASP A 144 -1.67 -8.69 24.85
C ASP A 144 -0.77 -7.60 24.26
N ALA A 145 -0.09 -7.89 23.14
CA ALA A 145 0.78 -6.94 22.47
C ALA A 145 -0.04 -5.83 21.82
N ILE A 146 -1.09 -6.19 21.08
CA ILE A 146 -2.00 -5.24 20.43
C ILE A 146 -2.62 -4.27 21.44
N TYR A 147 -3.16 -4.79 22.57
CA TYR A 147 -3.78 -3.96 23.60
C TYR A 147 -2.77 -3.23 24.50
N SER A 148 -1.48 -3.54 24.40
CA SER A 148 -0.42 -2.86 25.17
C SER A 148 0.32 -1.78 24.36
N ALA A 149 0.26 -1.82 23.03
CA ALA A 149 0.87 -0.84 22.15
C ALA A 149 0.20 0.53 22.29
N LYS A 150 1.01 1.59 22.31
CA LYS A 150 0.54 2.98 22.42
C LYS A 150 1.09 3.88 21.33
N GLN A 151 2.30 3.59 20.85
CA GLN A 151 3.05 4.47 19.95
C GLN A 151 3.62 3.74 18.74
N THR A 152 3.91 2.43 18.85
CA THR A 152 4.38 1.65 17.70
C THR A 152 3.20 1.42 16.75
N ALA A 153 3.23 2.07 15.59
CA ALA A 153 2.12 2.05 14.64
C ALA A 153 2.32 1.06 13.49
N VAL A 154 3.56 0.77 13.07
CA VAL A 154 3.81 -0.10 11.91
C VAL A 154 3.90 -1.55 12.36
N VAL A 155 3.03 -2.41 11.83
CA VAL A 155 2.96 -3.84 12.18
C VAL A 155 2.99 -4.70 10.93
N ARG A 156 3.91 -5.68 10.85
CA ARG A 156 3.87 -6.66 9.75
C ARG A 156 2.55 -7.42 9.80
N ALA A 157 1.78 -7.41 8.73
CA ALA A 157 0.44 -8.01 8.67
C ALA A 157 0.41 -9.39 7.98
N SER A 158 1.57 -9.96 7.68
CA SER A 158 1.72 -11.25 7.03
C SER A 158 2.72 -12.14 7.77
N ASP A 159 2.76 -13.41 7.38
CA ASP A 159 3.96 -14.24 7.54
C ASP A 159 5.09 -13.73 6.62
N ASP A 160 6.28 -14.30 6.73
CA ASP A 160 7.42 -13.94 5.90
C ASP A 160 7.14 -14.18 4.40
N PHE A 161 7.66 -13.29 3.56
CA PHE A 161 7.77 -13.54 2.13
C PHE A 161 8.82 -14.64 1.86
N TYR A 162 8.38 -15.79 1.35
CA TYR A 162 9.24 -16.93 1.01
C TYR A 162 9.50 -17.04 -0.50
N PRO A 163 10.54 -16.38 -1.07
CA PRO A 163 10.78 -16.33 -2.52
C PRO A 163 11.05 -17.69 -3.18
N ARG A 164 11.37 -18.72 -2.39
CA ARG A 164 11.68 -20.06 -2.88
C ARG A 164 10.56 -21.07 -2.66
N ASP A 165 9.46 -20.65 -2.01
CA ASP A 165 8.28 -21.48 -1.81
C ASP A 165 7.16 -20.98 -2.71
N PRO A 166 6.90 -21.64 -3.86
CA PRO A 166 5.83 -21.23 -4.76
C PRO A 166 4.45 -21.23 -4.11
N ALA A 167 4.23 -22.07 -3.07
CA ALA A 167 2.95 -22.14 -2.36
C ALA A 167 2.66 -20.87 -1.55
N SER A 168 3.69 -20.08 -1.21
CA SER A 168 3.57 -18.91 -0.36
C SER A 168 2.97 -17.69 -1.07
N HIS A 169 3.09 -17.58 -2.39
CA HIS A 169 2.86 -16.30 -3.07
C HIS A 169 1.39 -15.85 -3.09
N THR A 170 0.47 -16.74 -3.46
CA THR A 170 -0.95 -16.37 -3.50
C THR A 170 -1.54 -16.22 -2.11
N ILE A 171 -1.16 -17.10 -1.17
CA ILE A 171 -1.62 -17.03 0.21
C ILE A 171 -1.09 -15.78 0.93
N HIS A 172 0.10 -15.28 0.58
CA HIS A 172 0.65 -14.05 1.17
C HIS A 172 -0.26 -12.86 0.91
N ILE A 173 -0.65 -12.63 -0.35
CA ILE A 173 -1.52 -11.51 -0.74
C ILE A 173 -2.91 -11.64 -0.13
N SER A 174 -3.49 -12.85 -0.13
CA SER A 174 -4.75 -13.11 0.56
C SER A 174 -4.63 -12.81 2.07
N SER A 175 -3.67 -13.44 2.75
CA SER A 175 -3.53 -13.34 4.20
C SER A 175 -3.28 -11.90 4.67
N VAL A 176 -2.41 -11.16 3.97
CA VAL A 176 -2.08 -9.77 4.34
C VAL A 176 -3.28 -8.84 4.15
N ALA A 177 -4.08 -9.04 3.10
CA ALA A 177 -5.29 -8.25 2.86
C ALA A 177 -6.33 -8.52 3.95
N TYR A 178 -6.63 -9.78 4.28
CA TYR A 178 -7.58 -10.11 5.35
C TYR A 178 -7.10 -9.67 6.74
N ASN A 179 -5.81 -9.82 7.05
CA ASN A 179 -5.26 -9.33 8.33
C ASN A 179 -5.33 -7.79 8.43
N THR A 180 -5.20 -7.09 7.30
CA THR A 180 -5.33 -5.63 7.23
C THR A 180 -6.74 -5.16 7.60
N LEU A 181 -7.79 -5.98 7.44
CA LEU A 181 -9.15 -5.62 7.86
C LEU A 181 -9.23 -5.29 9.36
N PHE A 182 -8.52 -6.06 10.19
CA PHE A 182 -8.49 -5.81 11.63
C PHE A 182 -7.37 -4.86 12.03
N LEU A 183 -6.14 -5.13 11.56
CA LEU A 183 -4.96 -4.35 11.98
C LEU A 183 -5.03 -2.90 11.46
N GLY A 184 -5.57 -2.69 10.26
CA GLY A 184 -5.67 -1.38 9.63
C GLY A 184 -6.68 -0.43 10.26
N GLU A 185 -7.41 -0.83 11.30
CA GLU A 185 -8.29 0.06 12.07
C GLU A 185 -7.52 0.93 13.07
N PHE A 186 -6.37 0.45 13.56
CA PHE A 186 -5.63 1.11 14.64
C PHE A 186 -4.10 1.02 14.50
N MET A 187 -3.60 0.34 13.47
CA MET A 187 -2.20 0.25 13.09
C MET A 187 -2.02 0.54 11.61
N GLN A 188 -0.77 0.75 11.19
CA GLN A 188 -0.32 0.78 9.81
C GLN A 188 0.22 -0.61 9.41
N PRO A 189 -0.51 -1.38 8.59
CA PRO A 189 -0.03 -2.67 8.12
C PRO A 189 1.20 -2.55 7.22
N ASP A 190 2.22 -3.33 7.53
CA ASP A 190 3.38 -3.62 6.68
C ASP A 190 3.12 -4.94 5.96
N TRP A 191 3.17 -4.90 4.62
CA TRP A 191 2.87 -6.05 3.75
C TRP A 191 4.07 -6.92 3.41
N ASP A 192 5.17 -6.67 4.13
CA ASP A 192 6.45 -7.32 4.01
C ASP A 192 7.19 -7.04 2.70
N MET A 193 8.47 -7.38 2.69
CA MET A 193 9.34 -7.30 1.54
C MET A 193 8.93 -8.23 0.38
N PHE A 194 9.44 -7.94 -0.81
CA PHE A 194 9.38 -8.86 -1.95
C PHE A 194 10.65 -8.75 -2.81
N HIS A 195 10.82 -9.67 -3.75
CA HIS A 195 11.87 -9.59 -4.76
C HIS A 195 11.33 -8.99 -6.06
N SER A 196 11.96 -7.92 -6.55
CA SER A 196 11.65 -7.30 -7.85
C SER A 196 12.05 -8.16 -9.05
N LEU A 197 13.11 -8.99 -8.93
CA LEU A 197 13.49 -10.02 -9.89
C LEU A 197 12.94 -11.38 -9.45
N HIS A 198 11.65 -11.59 -9.71
CA HIS A 198 10.96 -12.84 -9.39
C HIS A 198 9.80 -13.08 -10.37
N PRO A 199 9.44 -14.34 -10.71
CA PRO A 199 8.30 -14.63 -11.58
C PRO A 199 6.97 -14.01 -11.10
N ALA A 200 6.78 -13.92 -9.78
CA ALA A 200 5.61 -13.28 -9.16
C ALA A 200 5.83 -11.80 -8.78
N ALA A 201 6.90 -11.15 -9.26
CA ALA A 201 7.27 -9.81 -8.79
C ALA A 201 6.23 -8.74 -9.12
N GLU A 202 5.67 -8.75 -10.34
CA GLU A 202 4.60 -7.79 -10.70
C GLU A 202 3.35 -7.97 -9.84
N TYR A 203 2.95 -9.22 -9.59
CA TYR A 203 1.81 -9.56 -8.74
C TYR A 203 1.98 -9.02 -7.31
N HIS A 204 3.17 -9.19 -6.73
CA HIS A 204 3.53 -8.66 -5.42
C HIS A 204 3.67 -7.13 -5.39
N GLY A 205 4.22 -6.54 -6.45
CA GLY A 205 4.37 -5.09 -6.59
C GLY A 205 3.02 -4.39 -6.70
N ALA A 206 2.14 -4.89 -7.58
CA ALA A 206 0.80 -4.35 -7.77
C ALA A 206 -0.02 -4.36 -6.47
N ALA A 207 0.01 -5.46 -5.72
CA ALA A 207 -0.67 -5.57 -4.43
C ALA A 207 -0.18 -4.52 -3.43
N ARG A 208 1.14 -4.33 -3.31
CA ARG A 208 1.73 -3.34 -2.39
C ARG A 208 1.48 -1.90 -2.81
N ALA A 209 1.43 -1.62 -4.12
CA ALA A 209 1.12 -0.29 -4.65
C ALA A 209 -0.23 0.23 -4.16
N ILE A 210 -1.22 -0.66 -4.05
CA ILE A 210 -2.58 -0.34 -3.58
C ILE A 210 -2.82 -0.69 -2.11
N GLY A 211 -1.88 -1.36 -1.45
CA GLY A 211 -2.01 -1.80 -0.06
C GLY A 211 -1.92 -0.66 0.96
N GLY A 212 -1.55 0.55 0.53
CA GLY A 212 -1.33 1.70 1.41
C GLY A 212 -0.18 1.49 2.40
N CYS A 213 0.74 0.60 2.07
CA CYS A 213 1.86 0.19 2.91
C CYS A 213 3.19 0.78 2.39
N ALA A 214 4.27 0.54 3.12
CA ALA A 214 5.62 0.81 2.63
C ALA A 214 6.05 -0.25 1.60
N ILE A 215 6.95 0.14 0.70
CA ILE A 215 7.51 -0.76 -0.31
C ILE A 215 8.92 -1.17 0.11
N TYR A 216 9.11 -2.45 0.41
CA TYR A 216 10.42 -3.01 0.73
C TYR A 216 10.83 -4.02 -0.34
N VAL A 217 12.03 -3.85 -0.88
CA VAL A 217 12.64 -4.83 -1.79
C VAL A 217 13.79 -5.52 -1.11
N SER A 218 13.85 -6.84 -1.22
CA SER A 218 14.87 -7.67 -0.57
C SER A 218 15.75 -8.43 -1.54
N ASP A 219 15.74 -8.02 -2.81
CA ASP A 219 16.63 -8.57 -3.82
C ASP A 219 18.10 -8.48 -3.39
N LYS A 220 18.90 -9.42 -3.89
CA LYS A 220 20.35 -9.36 -3.75
C LYS A 220 20.87 -8.04 -4.35
N PRO A 221 21.76 -7.29 -3.68
CA PRO A 221 22.34 -6.07 -4.23
C PRO A 221 22.86 -6.24 -5.66
N GLY A 222 22.51 -5.30 -6.53
CA GLY A 222 22.84 -5.33 -7.97
C GLY A 222 21.94 -6.23 -8.82
N ASN A 223 20.95 -6.90 -8.23
CA ASN A 223 20.00 -7.77 -8.92
C ASN A 223 18.58 -7.22 -8.73
N HIS A 224 18.32 -6.04 -9.29
CA HIS A 224 17.00 -5.39 -9.19
C HIS A 224 16.36 -5.28 -10.57
N ASN A 225 15.02 -5.35 -10.62
CA ASN A 225 14.24 -5.03 -11.79
C ASN A 225 13.82 -3.56 -11.76
N PHE A 226 14.65 -2.68 -12.32
CA PHE A 226 14.37 -1.24 -12.30
C PHE A 226 13.11 -0.85 -13.09
N ASP A 227 12.74 -1.61 -14.12
CA ASP A 227 11.52 -1.32 -14.89
C ASP A 227 10.26 -1.60 -14.06
N LEU A 228 10.29 -2.62 -13.20
CA LEU A 228 9.24 -2.84 -12.21
C LEU A 228 9.27 -1.77 -11.11
N LEU A 229 10.45 -1.44 -10.58
CA LEU A 229 10.56 -0.46 -9.49
C LEU A 229 10.08 0.94 -9.90
N LYS A 230 10.31 1.34 -11.15
CA LYS A 230 9.79 2.62 -11.70
C LYS A 230 8.27 2.68 -11.79
N LYS A 231 7.56 1.54 -11.73
CA LYS A 231 6.08 1.50 -11.63
C LYS A 231 5.57 1.75 -10.20
N LEU A 232 6.47 1.74 -9.20
CA LEU A 232 6.17 1.86 -7.77
C LEU A 232 6.72 3.15 -7.15
N VAL A 233 7.90 3.57 -7.59
CA VAL A 233 8.70 4.63 -6.96
C VAL A 233 8.97 5.74 -7.97
N LEU A 234 8.75 6.99 -7.55
CA LEU A 234 9.06 8.18 -8.31
C LEU A 234 10.58 8.45 -8.31
N PRO A 235 11.11 9.29 -9.22
CA PRO A 235 12.54 9.54 -9.29
C PRO A 235 13.15 10.22 -8.04
N ASP A 236 12.34 10.86 -7.18
CA ASP A 236 12.77 11.35 -5.86
C ASP A 236 12.86 10.27 -4.78
N GLY A 237 12.54 9.02 -5.10
CA GLY A 237 12.50 7.90 -4.14
C GLY A 237 11.19 7.81 -3.35
N SER A 238 10.24 8.73 -3.56
CA SER A 238 8.93 8.66 -2.92
C SER A 238 7.99 7.69 -3.64
N VAL A 239 6.95 7.22 -2.94
CA VAL A 239 5.94 6.31 -3.50
C VAL A 239 4.59 6.99 -3.64
N LEU A 240 3.82 6.59 -4.65
CA LEU A 240 2.41 6.95 -4.80
C LEU A 240 1.53 6.09 -3.87
N ARG A 241 1.77 6.18 -2.56
CA ARG A 241 1.06 5.38 -1.55
C ARG A 241 -0.41 5.78 -1.48
N ALA A 242 -1.31 4.81 -1.57
CA ALA A 242 -2.74 4.99 -1.32
C ALA A 242 -2.99 5.40 0.16
N GLN A 243 -4.14 6.03 0.45
CA GLN A 243 -4.37 6.73 1.72
C GLN A 243 -4.73 5.81 2.88
N LEU A 244 -5.45 4.73 2.63
CA LEU A 244 -5.92 3.81 3.67
C LEU A 244 -5.06 2.53 3.66
N PRO A 245 -5.12 1.68 4.69
CA PRO A 245 -4.70 0.29 4.57
C PRO A 245 -5.58 -0.44 3.55
N GLY A 246 -4.98 -1.17 2.60
CA GLY A 246 -5.73 -1.89 1.55
C GLY A 246 -6.52 -3.07 2.10
N ARG A 247 -7.81 -3.16 1.77
CA ARG A 247 -8.73 -4.14 2.37
C ARG A 247 -9.47 -4.95 1.31
N PRO A 248 -9.90 -6.18 1.62
CA PRO A 248 -10.84 -6.88 0.75
C PRO A 248 -12.10 -6.05 0.51
N THR A 249 -12.64 -6.10 -0.70
CA THR A 249 -13.96 -5.54 -0.99
C THR A 249 -15.03 -6.26 -0.19
N LEU A 250 -16.19 -5.62 0.01
CA LEU A 250 -17.28 -6.16 0.83
C LEU A 250 -17.73 -7.56 0.36
N ASP A 251 -17.80 -7.77 -0.95
CA ASP A 251 -18.17 -9.05 -1.55
C ASP A 251 -17.08 -10.13 -1.46
N SER A 252 -15.82 -9.75 -1.18
CA SER A 252 -14.72 -10.69 -0.93
C SER A 252 -14.61 -11.10 0.55
N LEU A 253 -15.25 -10.39 1.50
CA LEU A 253 -15.00 -10.55 2.94
C LEU A 253 -15.18 -11.98 3.49
N PHE A 254 -16.11 -12.74 2.91
CA PHE A 254 -16.43 -14.10 3.34
C PHE A 254 -16.06 -15.18 2.31
N ALA A 255 -15.34 -14.81 1.25
CA ALA A 255 -14.82 -15.73 0.25
C ALA A 255 -13.50 -16.39 0.71
N ASP A 256 -13.18 -17.57 0.17
CA ASP A 256 -11.84 -18.16 0.29
C ASP A 256 -11.16 -18.08 -1.09
N PRO A 257 -10.58 -16.92 -1.46
CA PRO A 257 -10.03 -16.69 -2.79
C PRO A 257 -8.80 -17.56 -3.10
N ALA A 258 -8.34 -18.36 -2.14
CA ALA A 258 -7.20 -19.25 -2.30
C ALA A 258 -7.60 -20.70 -2.60
N ARG A 259 -8.88 -21.09 -2.38
CA ARG A 259 -9.29 -22.50 -2.43
C ARG A 259 -10.67 -22.77 -3.01
N ASP A 260 -11.57 -21.80 -3.04
CA ASP A 260 -12.96 -22.04 -3.44
C ASP A 260 -13.15 -22.30 -4.94
N GLY A 261 -12.10 -22.13 -5.75
CA GLY A 261 -12.13 -22.34 -7.19
C GLY A 261 -13.03 -21.39 -7.96
N THR A 262 -13.51 -20.31 -7.34
CA THR A 262 -14.52 -19.41 -7.95
C THR A 262 -14.26 -17.93 -7.69
N SER A 263 -13.68 -17.57 -6.53
CA SER A 263 -13.53 -16.17 -6.14
C SER A 263 -12.16 -15.61 -6.51
N LEU A 264 -12.18 -14.40 -7.10
CA LEU A 264 -11.02 -13.52 -7.19
C LEU A 264 -10.94 -12.68 -5.90
N LEU A 265 -9.74 -12.44 -5.40
CA LEU A 265 -9.55 -11.47 -4.32
C LEU A 265 -9.57 -10.06 -4.91
N LYS A 266 -10.51 -9.23 -4.46
CA LYS A 266 -10.52 -7.81 -4.77
C LYS A 266 -10.05 -7.02 -3.55
N ILE A 267 -9.07 -6.15 -3.74
CA ILE A 267 -8.50 -5.27 -2.70
C ILE A 267 -8.77 -3.83 -3.12
N TRP A 268 -9.43 -3.04 -2.27
CA TRP A 268 -9.72 -1.65 -2.55
C TRP A 268 -8.90 -0.69 -1.68
N ASN A 269 -8.72 0.51 -2.21
CA ASN A 269 -8.16 1.66 -1.52
C ASN A 269 -8.60 2.97 -2.18
N VAL A 270 -8.23 4.11 -1.59
CA VAL A 270 -8.48 5.45 -2.12
C VAL A 270 -7.21 6.28 -2.21
N ASN A 271 -7.21 7.19 -3.18
CA ASN A 271 -6.30 8.31 -3.31
C ASN A 271 -7.09 9.61 -3.03
N LYS A 272 -6.39 10.75 -3.05
CA LYS A 272 -7.02 12.06 -2.78
C LYS A 272 -8.18 12.39 -3.72
N CYS A 273 -8.11 11.95 -4.98
CA CYS A 273 -9.09 12.29 -6.01
C CYS A 273 -9.70 11.07 -6.72
N THR A 274 -9.22 9.86 -6.45
CA THR A 274 -9.66 8.63 -7.15
C THR A 274 -9.74 7.43 -6.21
N GLY A 275 -10.44 6.38 -6.63
CA GLY A 275 -10.41 5.06 -6.01
C GLY A 275 -9.54 4.08 -6.80
N VAL A 276 -9.10 3.01 -6.15
CA VAL A 276 -8.41 1.90 -6.83
C VAL A 276 -8.89 0.56 -6.31
N VAL A 277 -9.08 -0.40 -7.22
CA VAL A 277 -9.33 -1.81 -6.90
C VAL A 277 -8.32 -2.66 -7.65
N GLY A 278 -7.55 -3.46 -6.93
CA GLY A 278 -6.76 -4.54 -7.50
C GLY A 278 -7.50 -5.85 -7.42
N VAL A 279 -7.48 -6.61 -8.51
CA VAL A 279 -8.08 -7.94 -8.60
C VAL A 279 -6.98 -8.96 -8.78
N PHE A 280 -6.97 -10.00 -7.95
CA PHE A 280 -5.91 -11.00 -7.89
C PHE A 280 -6.49 -12.41 -7.89
N ASN A 281 -5.99 -13.27 -8.77
CA ASN A 281 -6.30 -14.70 -8.69
C ASN A 281 -5.34 -15.38 -7.70
N CYS A 282 -5.86 -15.75 -6.52
CA CYS A 282 -5.08 -16.32 -5.42
C CYS A 282 -5.20 -17.86 -5.31
N GLN A 283 -5.86 -18.52 -6.27
CA GLN A 283 -6.19 -19.95 -6.18
C GLN A 283 -4.96 -20.86 -6.17
N GLY A 284 -5.11 -22.06 -5.63
CA GLY A 284 -4.18 -23.18 -5.79
C GLY A 284 -3.27 -23.50 -4.62
N ALA A 285 -3.11 -22.57 -3.68
CA ALA A 285 -2.31 -22.80 -2.48
C ALA A 285 -3.03 -22.38 -1.20
N GLY A 286 -2.72 -23.02 -0.09
CA GLY A 286 -3.35 -22.73 1.19
C GLY A 286 -2.69 -23.42 2.37
N TRP A 287 -2.94 -22.92 3.57
CA TRP A 287 -2.55 -23.57 4.83
C TRP A 287 -3.19 -24.96 4.97
N CYS A 288 -2.36 -25.99 5.10
CA CYS A 288 -2.79 -27.36 5.38
C CYS A 288 -2.79 -27.63 6.89
N LYS A 289 -3.99 -27.81 7.47
CA LYS A 289 -4.16 -28.06 8.92
C LYS A 289 -3.62 -29.40 9.42
N ILE A 290 -3.39 -30.36 8.52
CA ILE A 290 -2.81 -31.67 8.86
C ILE A 290 -1.29 -31.57 8.90
N GLU A 291 -0.72 -30.98 7.86
CA GLU A 291 0.73 -30.93 7.64
C GLU A 291 1.40 -29.70 8.25
N LYS A 292 0.61 -28.76 8.77
CA LYS A 292 1.03 -27.53 9.43
C LYS A 292 1.99 -26.69 8.59
N LYS A 293 1.68 -26.59 7.30
CA LYS A 293 2.43 -25.77 6.33
C LYS A 293 1.52 -25.32 5.19
N THR A 294 1.93 -24.24 4.54
CA THR A 294 1.35 -23.84 3.25
C THR A 294 1.69 -24.88 2.20
N ARG A 295 0.70 -25.28 1.40
CA ARG A 295 0.87 -26.26 0.31
C ARG A 295 0.09 -25.83 -0.91
N ILE A 296 0.65 -26.16 -2.07
CA ILE A 296 -0.12 -26.22 -3.31
C ILE A 296 -1.07 -27.42 -3.19
N HIS A 297 -2.37 -27.15 -3.20
CA HIS A 297 -3.43 -28.16 -3.15
C HIS A 297 -4.02 -28.42 -4.55
N ASP A 298 -3.87 -27.46 -5.46
CA ASP A 298 -4.20 -27.59 -6.88
C ASP A 298 -3.04 -27.03 -7.72
N GLN A 299 -2.46 -27.90 -8.56
CA GLN A 299 -1.30 -27.57 -9.40
C GLN A 299 -1.68 -26.80 -10.67
N THR A 300 -2.95 -26.85 -11.07
CA THR A 300 -3.45 -26.20 -12.28
C THR A 300 -4.80 -25.53 -12.02
N PRO A 301 -4.87 -24.54 -11.10
CA PRO A 301 -6.13 -23.91 -10.79
C PRO A 301 -6.67 -23.16 -12.01
N GLY A 302 -8.01 -23.12 -12.11
CA GLY A 302 -8.71 -22.57 -13.25
C GLY A 302 -8.50 -21.06 -13.44
N THR A 303 -8.69 -20.62 -14.68
CA THR A 303 -8.93 -19.21 -14.98
C THR A 303 -10.26 -18.79 -14.39
N LEU A 304 -10.28 -17.68 -13.65
CA LEU A 304 -11.50 -17.15 -13.03
C LEU A 304 -11.95 -15.87 -13.72
N THR A 305 -13.26 -15.68 -13.76
CA THR A 305 -13.88 -14.45 -14.26
C THR A 305 -14.71 -13.82 -13.14
N GLY A 306 -14.57 -12.50 -12.97
CA GLY A 306 -15.37 -11.69 -12.06
C GLY A 306 -15.67 -10.34 -12.68
N SER A 307 -16.11 -9.40 -11.86
CA SER A 307 -16.29 -8.01 -12.27
C SER A 307 -15.94 -7.04 -11.15
N VAL A 308 -15.68 -5.80 -11.55
CA VAL A 308 -15.42 -4.68 -10.65
C VAL A 308 -16.39 -3.53 -10.94
N CYS A 309 -16.76 -2.78 -9.91
CA CYS A 309 -17.59 -1.59 -10.06
C CYS A 309 -17.13 -0.48 -9.10
N ALA A 310 -17.63 0.74 -9.32
CA ALA A 310 -17.21 1.89 -8.52
C ALA A 310 -17.47 1.70 -7.01
N SER A 311 -18.56 1.00 -6.63
CA SER A 311 -18.89 0.72 -5.23
C SER A 311 -18.01 -0.34 -4.57
N ASP A 312 -17.13 -1.02 -5.31
CA ASP A 312 -16.08 -1.85 -4.69
C ASP A 312 -15.08 -0.99 -3.91
N VAL A 313 -14.94 0.29 -4.27
CA VAL A 313 -14.22 1.29 -3.48
C VAL A 313 -15.20 1.87 -2.46
N ASP A 314 -15.19 1.35 -1.24
CA ASP A 314 -16.17 1.67 -0.19
C ASP A 314 -16.28 3.18 0.09
N CYS A 315 -15.15 3.90 0.03
CA CYS A 315 -15.08 5.34 0.27
C CYS A 315 -15.19 6.22 -0.99
N ILE A 316 -15.57 5.69 -2.16
CA ILE A 316 -15.54 6.46 -3.43
C ILE A 316 -16.42 7.71 -3.39
N ALA A 317 -17.60 7.64 -2.76
CA ALA A 317 -18.50 8.78 -2.67
C ALA A 317 -17.93 9.93 -1.82
N GLN A 318 -17.09 9.59 -0.82
CA GLN A 318 -16.40 10.60 0.00
C GLN A 318 -15.31 11.31 -0.81
N VAL A 319 -14.59 10.57 -1.65
CA VAL A 319 -13.56 11.11 -2.56
C VAL A 319 -14.18 11.99 -3.65
N ALA A 320 -15.31 11.55 -4.22
CA ALA A 320 -16.01 12.28 -5.29
C ALA A 320 -16.74 13.54 -4.81
N GLY A 321 -17.12 13.58 -3.52
CA GLY A 321 -17.85 14.69 -2.93
C GLY A 321 -19.37 14.64 -3.17
N ALA A 322 -20.09 15.54 -2.48
CA ALA A 322 -21.55 15.46 -2.33
C ALA A 322 -22.36 15.67 -3.63
N LYS A 323 -21.74 16.22 -4.69
CA LYS A 323 -22.40 16.49 -5.97
C LYS A 323 -22.30 15.32 -6.97
N TRP A 324 -21.52 14.30 -6.63
CA TRP A 324 -21.28 13.17 -7.52
C TRP A 324 -22.53 12.33 -7.75
N ASN A 325 -22.87 12.10 -9.01
CA ASN A 325 -24.07 11.38 -9.42
C ASN A 325 -23.88 9.84 -9.45
N GLY A 326 -22.67 9.35 -9.24
CA GLY A 326 -22.32 7.92 -9.29
C GLY A 326 -21.60 7.48 -10.56
N GLU A 327 -21.43 8.34 -11.56
CA GLU A 327 -20.70 8.02 -12.78
C GLU A 327 -19.17 8.13 -12.60
N THR A 328 -18.44 7.15 -13.11
CA THR A 328 -16.97 7.17 -13.11
C THR A 328 -16.43 6.92 -14.50
N VAL A 329 -15.18 7.27 -14.74
CA VAL A 329 -14.37 6.53 -15.71
C VAL A 329 -13.50 5.52 -14.97
N VAL A 330 -13.26 4.38 -15.61
CA VAL A 330 -12.38 3.33 -15.11
C VAL A 330 -11.22 3.19 -16.07
N TYR A 331 -10.01 3.39 -15.56
CA TYR A 331 -8.78 3.08 -16.28
C TYR A 331 -8.25 1.72 -15.83
N ALA A 332 -8.15 0.76 -16.75
CA ALA A 332 -7.60 -0.56 -16.51
C ALA A 332 -6.11 -0.57 -16.85
N TYR A 333 -5.27 -0.83 -15.86
CA TYR A 333 -3.82 -0.60 -15.95
C TYR A 333 -3.13 -1.52 -16.97
N LYS A 334 -3.45 -2.83 -17.02
CA LYS A 334 -2.74 -3.76 -17.91
C LYS A 334 -3.14 -3.58 -19.37
N SER A 335 -4.43 -3.33 -19.65
CA SER A 335 -4.91 -3.11 -21.02
C SER A 335 -4.68 -1.68 -21.50
N GLY A 336 -4.59 -0.71 -20.59
CA GLY A 336 -4.55 0.72 -20.91
C GLY A 336 -5.90 1.27 -21.38
N GLU A 337 -6.98 0.51 -21.19
CA GLU A 337 -8.32 0.89 -21.64
C GLU A 337 -8.99 1.85 -20.65
N LEU A 338 -9.73 2.82 -21.21
CA LEU A 338 -10.56 3.76 -20.47
C LEU A 338 -12.03 3.51 -20.80
N VAL A 339 -12.85 3.26 -19.77
CA VAL A 339 -14.29 2.98 -19.93
C VAL A 339 -15.09 3.96 -19.07
N ARG A 340 -16.02 4.69 -19.67
CA ARG A 340 -17.04 5.43 -18.92
C ARG A 340 -18.06 4.45 -18.35
N LEU A 341 -18.21 4.46 -17.03
CA LEU A 341 -19.00 3.50 -16.28
C LEU A 341 -20.17 4.21 -15.60
N PRO A 342 -21.42 3.98 -16.04
CA PRO A 342 -22.61 4.48 -15.37
C PRO A 342 -22.74 3.96 -13.94
N LYS A 343 -23.50 4.67 -13.11
CA LYS A 343 -23.78 4.24 -11.73
C LYS A 343 -24.33 2.81 -11.69
N GLY A 344 -23.66 1.95 -10.92
CA GLY A 344 -24.05 0.55 -10.71
C GLY A 344 -23.65 -0.41 -11.84
N ALA A 345 -23.05 0.09 -12.92
CA ALA A 345 -22.46 -0.79 -13.94
C ALA A 345 -21.14 -1.41 -13.43
N SER A 346 -20.71 -2.49 -14.09
CA SER A 346 -19.46 -3.19 -13.76
C SER A 346 -18.64 -3.50 -15.02
N VAL A 347 -17.33 -3.66 -14.83
CA VAL A 347 -16.36 -4.06 -15.87
C VAL A 347 -15.93 -5.50 -15.60
N PRO A 348 -15.98 -6.41 -16.60
CA PRO A 348 -15.56 -7.79 -16.42
C PRO A 348 -14.02 -7.90 -16.34
N VAL A 349 -13.54 -8.93 -15.64
CA VAL A 349 -12.11 -9.25 -15.55
C VAL A 349 -11.93 -10.76 -15.54
N THR A 350 -10.95 -11.26 -16.29
CA THR A 350 -10.63 -12.69 -16.39
C THR A 350 -9.14 -12.89 -16.15
N LEU A 351 -8.79 -13.71 -15.15
CA LEU A 351 -7.42 -13.87 -14.68
C LEU A 351 -7.06 -15.34 -14.48
N LYS A 352 -5.89 -15.74 -14.97
CA LYS A 352 -5.23 -16.98 -14.56
C LYS A 352 -4.59 -16.80 -13.18
N VAL A 353 -4.19 -17.90 -12.56
CA VAL A 353 -3.49 -17.89 -11.28
C VAL A 353 -2.23 -17.04 -11.35
N LEU A 354 -1.96 -16.28 -10.29
CA LEU A 354 -0.87 -15.29 -10.20
C LEU A 354 -0.96 -14.14 -11.23
N GLU A 355 -2.06 -14.00 -11.96
CA GLU A 355 -2.37 -12.77 -12.70
C GLU A 355 -3.15 -11.79 -11.83
N TYR A 356 -3.07 -10.52 -12.22
CA TYR A 356 -3.72 -9.40 -11.55
C TYR A 356 -4.15 -8.35 -12.58
N GLU A 357 -5.07 -7.48 -12.17
CA GLU A 357 -5.41 -6.23 -12.85
C GLU A 357 -5.64 -5.13 -11.81
N LEU A 358 -5.32 -3.88 -12.15
CA LEU A 358 -5.59 -2.71 -11.34
C LEU A 358 -6.58 -1.79 -12.07
N PHE A 359 -7.70 -1.48 -11.40
CA PHE A 359 -8.74 -0.61 -11.92
C PHE A 359 -8.75 0.69 -11.12
N HIS A 360 -8.55 1.81 -11.81
CA HIS A 360 -8.59 3.15 -11.22
C HIS A 360 -9.94 3.80 -11.50
N PHE A 361 -10.75 3.94 -10.46
CA PHE A 361 -12.09 4.54 -10.50
C PHE A 361 -11.96 6.05 -10.28
N CYS A 362 -12.25 6.82 -11.33
CA CYS A 362 -12.10 8.26 -11.33
C CYS A 362 -13.49 8.90 -11.46
N PRO A 363 -14.01 9.53 -10.38
CA PRO A 363 -15.31 10.19 -10.41
C PRO A 363 -15.39 11.24 -11.51
N ILE A 364 -16.53 11.28 -12.21
CA ILE A 364 -16.77 12.27 -13.25
C ILE A 364 -17.41 13.52 -12.63
N ASP A 365 -16.85 14.68 -12.97
CA ASP A 365 -17.45 15.99 -12.75
C ASP A 365 -18.10 16.48 -14.05
N ASP A 366 -19.40 16.79 -13.98
CA ASP A 366 -20.13 17.44 -15.06
C ASP A 366 -19.91 18.96 -14.96
N ILE A 367 -19.10 19.50 -15.87
CA ILE A 367 -18.72 20.92 -15.93
C ILE A 367 -19.83 21.73 -16.61
N ALA A 368 -20.31 21.25 -17.74
CA ALA A 368 -21.40 21.83 -18.52
C ALA A 368 -22.24 20.70 -19.13
N SER A 369 -23.35 21.04 -19.80
CA SER A 369 -24.29 20.06 -20.37
C SER A 369 -23.64 19.04 -21.31
N ASP A 370 -22.51 19.37 -21.93
CA ASP A 370 -21.79 18.50 -22.86
C ASP A 370 -20.29 18.38 -22.55
N ILE A 371 -19.85 18.86 -21.38
CA ILE A 371 -18.46 18.79 -20.93
C ILE A 371 -18.44 18.10 -19.57
N SER A 372 -17.82 16.93 -19.53
CA SER A 372 -17.50 16.21 -18.31
C SER A 372 -16.03 15.82 -18.26
N PHE A 373 -15.48 15.73 -17.06
CA PHE A 373 -14.06 15.57 -16.82
C PHE A 373 -13.80 14.62 -15.64
N ALA A 374 -12.71 13.85 -15.71
CA ALA A 374 -12.21 13.09 -14.57
C ALA A 374 -10.67 12.99 -14.60
N PRO A 375 -9.96 13.29 -13.51
CA PRO A 375 -8.51 13.09 -13.44
C PRO A 375 -8.18 11.59 -13.28
N ILE A 376 -7.16 11.09 -14.00
CA ILE A 376 -6.69 9.70 -13.79
C ILE A 376 -5.36 9.69 -13.04
N GLY A 377 -4.35 10.42 -13.53
CA GLY A 377 -3.01 10.47 -12.91
C GLY A 377 -1.90 9.94 -13.83
N LEU A 378 -0.87 9.33 -13.24
CA LEU A 378 0.28 8.79 -13.99
C LEU A 378 -0.01 7.37 -14.48
N LEU A 379 -0.27 7.22 -15.79
CA LEU A 379 -0.83 6.00 -16.39
C LEU A 379 0.09 4.78 -16.32
N ASP A 380 1.39 5.01 -16.14
CA ASP A 380 2.42 3.96 -16.12
C ASP A 380 2.82 3.54 -14.68
N MET A 381 2.18 4.12 -13.67
CA MET A 381 2.35 3.75 -12.26
C MET A 381 1.27 2.77 -11.83
N PHE A 382 1.61 1.78 -10.99
CA PHE A 382 0.61 0.84 -10.47
C PHE A 382 -0.51 1.53 -9.68
N ASN A 383 -0.20 2.62 -8.97
CA ASN A 383 -1.22 3.46 -8.36
C ASN A 383 -1.30 4.81 -9.09
N ALA A 384 -1.86 4.79 -10.31
CA ALA A 384 -1.91 5.96 -11.19
C ALA A 384 -2.49 7.21 -10.51
N GLY A 385 -3.63 7.05 -9.85
CA GLY A 385 -4.32 8.12 -9.14
C GLY A 385 -3.63 8.63 -7.88
N GLY A 386 -2.64 7.92 -7.36
CA GLY A 386 -1.82 8.39 -6.23
C GLY A 386 -0.97 9.62 -6.56
N ALA A 387 -0.82 9.93 -7.86
CA ALA A 387 -0.17 11.15 -8.32
C ALA A 387 -1.06 12.40 -8.20
N MET A 388 -2.40 12.25 -8.12
CA MET A 388 -3.31 13.37 -8.04
C MET A 388 -3.33 13.96 -6.63
N GLU A 389 -2.98 15.24 -6.50
CA GLU A 389 -3.06 15.96 -5.22
C GLU A 389 -4.31 16.82 -5.10
N GLN A 390 -4.77 17.43 -6.20
CA GLN A 390 -5.89 18.36 -6.20
C GLN A 390 -6.47 18.55 -7.61
N VAL A 391 -7.78 18.83 -7.69
CA VAL A 391 -8.49 19.27 -8.88
C VAL A 391 -9.37 20.46 -8.52
N GLU A 392 -9.32 21.52 -9.33
CA GLU A 392 -10.18 22.69 -9.26
C GLU A 392 -10.73 23.02 -10.65
N ILE A 393 -11.98 23.44 -10.73
CA ILE A 393 -12.64 23.76 -12.00
C ILE A 393 -13.09 25.21 -11.95
N HIS A 394 -12.60 26.03 -12.88
CA HIS A 394 -12.92 27.44 -13.00
C HIS A 394 -13.75 27.68 -14.26
N MET A 395 -15.00 28.13 -14.11
CA MET A 395 -15.82 28.53 -15.24
C MET A 395 -15.31 29.84 -15.82
N THR A 396 -15.29 29.95 -17.14
CA THR A 396 -14.98 31.21 -17.82
C THR A 396 -16.17 32.15 -17.59
N SER A 397 -16.02 33.19 -16.77
CA SER A 397 -17.13 34.13 -16.52
C SER A 397 -17.52 34.82 -17.83
N ASP A 398 -18.80 34.75 -18.20
CA ASP A 398 -19.36 35.59 -19.26
C ASP A 398 -19.01 37.05 -18.96
N LYS A 399 -18.22 37.69 -19.82
CA LYS A 399 -18.29 39.15 -19.91
C LYS A 399 -19.74 39.46 -20.26
N ALA A 400 -20.42 40.21 -19.39
CA ALA A 400 -21.80 40.63 -19.57
C ALA A 400 -22.05 41.08 -21.03
N PRO A 401 -23.14 40.66 -21.67
CA PRO A 401 -23.43 41.10 -23.02
C PRO A 401 -23.72 42.59 -22.99
N GLY A 402 -22.76 43.38 -23.49
CA GLY A 402 -23.06 44.72 -23.97
C GLY A 402 -24.15 44.60 -25.02
N HIS A 403 -25.26 45.30 -24.82
CA HIS A 403 -26.32 45.47 -25.81
C HIS A 403 -25.72 45.73 -27.19
N CYS A 404 -26.04 44.86 -28.15
CA CYS A 404 -26.09 45.21 -29.55
C CYS A 404 -27.33 44.52 -30.13
N ASP A 405 -28.31 45.36 -30.46
CA ASP A 405 -29.50 44.98 -31.21
C ASP A 405 -29.11 44.43 -32.59
N GLY A 406 -29.92 43.49 -33.09
CA GLY A 406 -30.18 43.41 -34.53
C GLY A 406 -29.83 42.10 -35.23
N GLU A 407 -30.90 41.39 -35.58
CA GLU A 407 -31.10 40.56 -36.77
C GLU A 407 -30.71 39.07 -36.77
N VAL A 408 -31.73 38.31 -37.21
CA VAL A 408 -31.78 36.87 -37.39
C VAL A 408 -31.25 36.54 -38.78
N SER A 409 -30.34 35.57 -38.87
CA SER A 409 -30.21 34.75 -40.07
C SER A 409 -29.81 33.33 -39.70
N SER A 410 -30.72 32.41 -40.04
CA SER A 410 -30.53 30.97 -40.06
C SER A 410 -29.44 30.63 -41.07
N GLU A 411 -28.45 29.81 -40.70
CA GLU A 411 -27.86 28.85 -41.63
C GLU A 411 -27.09 27.75 -40.91
N LEU A 412 -27.32 26.54 -41.39
CA LEU A 412 -26.75 25.27 -40.99
C LEU A 412 -25.26 25.26 -41.36
N ALA A 413 -24.35 25.29 -40.38
CA ALA A 413 -22.90 25.20 -40.64
C ALA A 413 -22.28 24.03 -39.87
N THR A 414 -22.29 22.87 -40.51
CA THR A 414 -21.36 21.76 -40.24
C THR A 414 -19.93 22.18 -40.57
N SER A 415 -19.24 22.81 -39.63
CA SER A 415 -17.77 22.89 -39.56
C SER A 415 -17.34 23.30 -38.15
N LEU A 416 -17.29 22.34 -37.22
CA LEU A 416 -16.79 22.58 -35.86
C LEU A 416 -15.25 22.59 -35.90
N GLY A 417 -14.70 23.70 -36.40
CA GLY A 417 -13.28 24.02 -36.36
C GLY A 417 -12.84 24.52 -34.98
N GLU A 418 -11.53 24.44 -34.74
CA GLU A 418 -10.77 24.60 -33.48
C GLU A 418 -10.87 26.00 -32.79
N ASN A 419 -11.85 26.83 -33.12
CA ASN A 419 -12.02 28.20 -32.62
C ASN A 419 -13.26 28.37 -31.71
N ARG A 420 -13.51 27.43 -30.79
CA ARG A 420 -14.52 27.66 -29.73
C ARG A 420 -13.89 28.39 -28.52
N PRO A 421 -14.59 29.32 -27.86
CA PRO A 421 -14.10 29.88 -26.60
C PRO A 421 -14.04 28.80 -25.52
N PRO A 422 -13.08 28.87 -24.57
CA PRO A 422 -13.02 27.93 -23.46
C PRO A 422 -14.24 28.12 -22.56
N THR A 423 -14.93 27.03 -22.25
CA THR A 423 -16.06 27.01 -21.30
C THR A 423 -15.55 26.95 -19.86
N ALA A 424 -14.46 26.22 -19.63
CA ALA A 424 -13.84 26.12 -18.31
C ALA A 424 -12.32 25.86 -18.40
N THR A 425 -11.63 26.19 -17.32
CA THR A 425 -10.24 25.78 -17.08
C THR A 425 -10.21 24.83 -15.89
N ILE A 426 -9.71 23.61 -16.11
CA ILE A 426 -9.45 22.63 -15.05
C ILE A 426 -7.99 22.79 -14.60
N SER A 427 -7.81 23.15 -13.33
CA SER A 427 -6.52 23.29 -12.66
C SER A 427 -6.24 22.04 -11.83
N LEU A 428 -5.12 21.38 -12.09
CA LEU A 428 -4.72 20.14 -11.43
C LEU A 428 -3.36 20.33 -10.75
N ARG A 429 -3.19 19.66 -9.60
CA ARG A 429 -1.88 19.50 -8.96
C ARG A 429 -1.48 18.04 -8.99
N VAL A 430 -0.40 17.75 -9.72
CA VAL A 430 0.05 16.37 -9.99
C VAL A 430 1.47 16.17 -9.48
N ARG A 431 1.74 15.01 -8.85
CA ARG A 431 3.06 14.64 -8.36
C ARG A 431 3.69 13.52 -9.20
N GLY A 432 4.93 13.72 -9.64
CA GLY A 432 5.73 12.79 -10.42
C GLY A 432 6.01 13.29 -11.84
N CYS A 433 6.34 12.36 -12.74
CA CYS A 433 6.66 12.64 -14.14
C CYS A 433 6.26 11.45 -15.03
N GLY A 434 6.27 11.64 -16.35
CA GLY A 434 5.91 10.62 -17.32
C GLY A 434 4.52 10.84 -17.93
N ARG A 435 3.90 9.78 -18.43
CA ARG A 435 2.62 9.85 -19.14
C ARG A 435 1.47 10.11 -18.17
N PHE A 436 0.90 11.30 -18.25
CA PHE A 436 -0.29 11.71 -17.50
C PHE A 436 -1.54 11.48 -18.32
N GLY A 437 -2.62 11.05 -17.67
CA GLY A 437 -3.92 10.86 -18.28
C GLY A 437 -5.06 11.51 -17.51
N ALA A 438 -6.07 11.93 -18.27
CA ALA A 438 -7.37 12.36 -17.78
C ALA A 438 -8.46 11.98 -18.78
N TYR A 439 -9.71 11.95 -18.33
CA TYR A 439 -10.86 11.86 -19.21
C TYR A 439 -11.45 13.24 -19.47
N SER A 440 -11.82 13.51 -20.72
CA SER A 440 -12.69 14.62 -21.07
C SER A 440 -13.69 14.19 -22.13
N SER A 441 -14.98 14.55 -21.96
CA SER A 441 -16.00 14.24 -22.97
C SER A 441 -15.84 15.03 -24.27
N LYS A 442 -15.01 16.08 -24.26
CA LYS A 442 -14.66 16.86 -25.45
C LYS A 442 -13.15 17.00 -25.57
N ARG A 443 -12.67 17.12 -26.81
CA ARG A 443 -11.27 17.45 -27.08
C ARG A 443 -10.93 18.77 -26.38
N PRO A 444 -9.89 18.81 -25.52
CA PRO A 444 -9.39 20.05 -24.95
C PRO A 444 -8.90 21.02 -26.02
N LEU A 445 -8.93 22.31 -25.70
CA LEU A 445 -8.42 23.38 -26.56
C LEU A 445 -6.93 23.60 -26.34
N LYS A 446 -6.50 23.50 -25.08
CA LYS A 446 -5.12 23.77 -24.67
C LYS A 446 -4.80 23.04 -23.37
N CYS A 447 -3.58 22.50 -23.30
CA CYS A 447 -3.00 21.98 -22.07
C CYS A 447 -1.74 22.78 -21.73
N THR A 448 -1.51 23.03 -20.45
CA THR A 448 -0.25 23.60 -19.97
C THR A 448 0.29 22.80 -18.78
N VAL A 449 1.61 22.73 -18.67
CA VAL A 449 2.33 22.11 -17.56
C VAL A 449 3.37 23.10 -17.07
N GLY A 450 3.31 23.53 -15.82
CA GLY A 450 4.28 24.50 -15.28
C GLY A 450 4.27 25.84 -16.02
N ASN A 451 3.09 26.29 -16.48
CA ASN A 451 2.88 27.47 -17.34
C ASN A 451 3.44 27.38 -18.77
N ALA A 452 4.01 26.25 -19.18
CA ALA A 452 4.41 26.01 -20.56
C ALA A 452 3.27 25.33 -21.34
N GLY A 453 3.03 25.76 -22.58
CA GLY A 453 2.10 25.06 -23.47
C GLY A 453 2.65 23.66 -23.80
N THR A 454 1.82 22.64 -23.65
CA THR A 454 2.22 21.25 -23.79
C THR A 454 1.33 20.54 -24.78
N ASP A 455 1.95 19.85 -25.74
CA ASP A 455 1.24 19.01 -26.70
C ASP A 455 0.53 17.85 -25.97
N PHE A 456 -0.62 17.47 -26.51
CA PHE A 456 -1.44 16.41 -25.94
C PHE A 456 -2.07 15.55 -27.04
N ASP A 457 -2.28 14.28 -26.72
CA ASP A 457 -3.05 13.35 -27.54
C ASP A 457 -4.46 13.23 -26.97
N TYR A 458 -5.46 13.12 -27.84
CA TYR A 458 -6.85 12.95 -27.44
C TYR A 458 -7.52 11.89 -28.31
N ASP A 459 -7.99 10.82 -27.67
CA ASP A 459 -8.81 9.80 -28.31
C ASP A 459 -10.29 10.18 -28.20
N SER A 460 -10.90 10.56 -29.33
CA SER A 460 -12.31 10.93 -29.37
C SER A 460 -13.28 9.78 -29.11
N ALA A 461 -12.85 8.52 -29.25
CA ALA A 461 -13.71 7.36 -29.02
C ALA A 461 -13.89 7.08 -27.52
N THR A 462 -12.82 7.23 -26.74
CA THR A 462 -12.82 6.95 -25.30
C THR A 462 -12.89 8.23 -24.44
N GLY A 463 -12.53 9.39 -25.00
CA GLY A 463 -12.35 10.63 -24.25
C GLY A 463 -11.02 10.69 -23.48
N LEU A 464 -10.09 9.77 -23.74
CA LEU A 464 -8.79 9.75 -23.08
C LEU A 464 -7.91 10.89 -23.62
N LEU A 465 -7.56 11.81 -22.71
CA LEU A 465 -6.53 12.82 -22.89
C LEU A 465 -5.22 12.32 -22.29
N THR A 466 -4.12 12.42 -23.04
CA THR A 466 -2.78 12.16 -22.51
C THR A 466 -1.80 13.28 -22.84
N LEU A 467 -0.88 13.53 -21.90
CA LEU A 467 0.23 14.47 -22.07
C LEU A 467 1.44 13.99 -21.27
N THR A 468 2.63 14.50 -21.58
CA THR A 468 3.85 14.13 -20.88
C THR A 468 4.21 15.17 -19.83
N LEU A 469 4.33 14.73 -18.57
CA LEU A 469 4.91 15.52 -17.50
C LEU A 469 6.44 15.37 -17.55
N PRO A 470 7.20 16.47 -17.69
CA PRO A 470 8.64 16.38 -17.76
C PRO A 470 9.23 15.93 -16.42
N VAL A 471 10.49 15.50 -16.44
CA VAL A 471 11.26 15.26 -15.21
C VAL A 471 11.60 16.64 -14.64
N PRO A 472 11.06 17.02 -13.46
CA PRO A 472 11.28 18.33 -12.88
C PRO A 472 12.74 18.49 -12.43
N GLY A 473 13.24 19.73 -12.50
CA GLY A 473 14.56 20.10 -11.99
C GLY A 473 14.58 20.47 -10.51
N GLU A 474 13.41 20.64 -9.87
CA GLU A 474 13.26 21.05 -8.47
C GLU A 474 12.85 19.89 -7.55
N GLU A 475 13.08 20.06 -6.24
CA GLU A 475 12.66 19.13 -5.20
C GLU A 475 11.13 18.96 -5.20
N MET A 476 10.67 17.71 -5.01
CA MET A 476 9.28 17.27 -4.80
C MET A 476 8.38 16.96 -6.01
N TYR A 477 8.85 17.16 -7.24
CA TYR A 477 8.19 16.63 -8.43
C TYR A 477 6.70 17.03 -8.60
N ARG A 478 6.34 18.27 -8.29
CA ARG A 478 4.94 18.73 -8.41
C ARG A 478 4.73 19.64 -9.60
N TRP A 479 3.71 19.32 -10.40
CA TRP A 479 3.31 20.07 -11.58
C TRP A 479 1.93 20.70 -11.39
N PRO A 480 1.79 22.02 -11.57
CA PRO A 480 0.50 22.60 -11.94
C PRO A 480 0.22 22.22 -13.40
N VAL A 481 -0.94 21.61 -13.64
CA VAL A 481 -1.42 21.25 -14.99
C VAL A 481 -2.74 21.96 -15.22
N GLU A 482 -2.87 22.71 -16.30
CA GLU A 482 -4.13 23.35 -16.68
C GLU A 482 -4.65 22.78 -18.00
N ILE A 483 -5.94 22.47 -18.04
CA ILE A 483 -6.63 21.96 -19.22
C ILE A 483 -7.81 22.88 -19.52
N GLN A 484 -7.82 23.48 -20.69
CA GLN A 484 -8.91 24.34 -21.17
C GLN A 484 -9.84 23.53 -22.07
N VAL A 485 -11.14 23.54 -21.77
CA VAL A 485 -12.17 22.74 -22.48
C VAL A 485 -13.27 23.60 -23.06
#